data_AF-A0A358U5S4-F1
#
_entry.id   AF-A0A358U5S4-F1
#
_cell.length_a   1.000
_cell.length_b   1.000
_cell.length_c   1.000
_cell.angle_alpha   90.00
_cell.angle_beta   90.00
_cell.angle_gamma   90.00
#
_symmetry.space_group_name_H-M   'P 1'
#
loop_
_entity.id
_entity.type
_entity.pdbx_description
1 polymer ?
#
loop_
_entity_poly.entity_id
_entity_poly.type
_entity_poly.pdbx_seq_one_letter_code
_entity_poly.pdbx_strand_id
1 'polypeptide(L)'
;MIGVYKIETEVVTGSGKFERSGLGNSREAKENTLTAFNYFKANSRSISGSISTKTKDYLLYVQDIQGIGMTPELTLTAFIAMCSGAMGKPPQSQLVVLGSMSLGGTINKVEELANTLQVCFDAGAKKVLLPMASATDIATVPSELFAKFQMAFYQSPEDAVFKALGVE
;
A
#
# COMPACT_ATOMS: atom_id res chain seq x y z
N MET A 1 8.75 15.01 1.44
CA MET A 1 9.69 14.35 2.36
C MET A 1 9.33 12.88 2.38
N ILE A 2 10.32 11.99 2.23
CA ILE A 2 10.12 10.55 2.19
C ILE A 2 10.03 10.04 3.63
N GLY A 3 8.99 9.27 3.94
CA GLY A 3 8.79 8.72 5.27
C GLY A 3 8.24 7.31 5.22
N VAL A 4 8.20 6.70 6.40
CA VAL A 4 7.64 5.37 6.60
C VAL A 4 6.33 5.47 7.35
N TYR A 5 5.36 4.71 6.89
CA TYR A 5 4.00 4.74 7.41
C TYR A 5 3.53 3.33 7.69
N LYS A 6 2.88 3.14 8.83
CA LYS A 6 2.21 1.89 9.19
C LYS A 6 0.73 2.05 8.91
N ILE A 7 0.15 1.09 8.19
CA ILE A 7 -1.30 0.99 8.00
C ILE A 7 -1.80 -0.20 8.80
N GLU A 8 -2.82 0.04 9.61
CA GLU A 8 -3.57 -0.98 10.34
C GLU A 8 -4.99 -1.01 9.79
N THR A 9 -5.57 -2.21 9.68
CA THR A 9 -6.94 -2.37 9.20
C THR A 9 -7.65 -3.43 9.99
N GLU A 10 -8.81 -3.07 10.53
CA GLU A 10 -9.74 -3.97 11.19
C GLU A 10 -11.01 -4.11 10.37
N VAL A 11 -11.54 -5.33 10.30
CA VAL A 11 -12.75 -5.65 9.52
C VAL A 11 -13.78 -6.28 10.44
N VAL A 12 -14.86 -5.53 10.68
CA VAL A 12 -15.93 -5.91 11.61
C VAL A 12 -17.25 -6.12 10.87
N THR A 13 -18.20 -6.81 11.49
CA THR A 13 -19.56 -6.92 10.94
C THR A 13 -20.24 -5.55 10.98
N GLY A 14 -20.85 -5.16 9.86
CA GLY A 14 -21.42 -3.82 9.72
C GLY A 14 -22.23 -3.64 8.43
N SER A 15 -22.29 -2.42 7.92
CA SER A 15 -23.15 -2.02 6.80
C SER A 15 -22.38 -1.53 5.56
N GLY A 16 -21.08 -1.80 5.47
CA GLY A 16 -20.25 -1.34 4.34
C GLY A 16 -19.61 0.03 4.56
N LYS A 17 -19.47 0.47 5.81
CA LYS A 17 -18.83 1.74 6.15
C LYS A 17 -17.31 1.63 6.02
N PHE A 18 -16.71 2.77 5.70
CA PHE A 18 -15.26 2.94 5.73
C PHE A 18 -14.93 4.07 6.70
N GLU A 19 -14.19 3.72 7.74
CA GLU A 19 -13.70 4.66 8.73
C GLU A 19 -12.18 4.76 8.59
N ARG A 20 -11.67 5.98 8.72
CA ARG A 20 -10.25 6.26 8.59
C ARG A 20 -9.78 7.24 9.65
N SER A 21 -8.64 6.93 10.25
CA SER A 21 -8.05 7.73 11.33
C SER A 21 -6.53 7.81 11.17
N GLY A 22 -5.89 8.68 11.95
CA GLY A 22 -4.43 8.89 11.90
C GLY A 22 -3.93 9.79 10.76
N LEU A 23 -4.80 10.22 9.83
CA LEU A 23 -4.45 11.06 8.67
C LEU A 23 -4.26 12.57 8.99
N GLY A 24 -4.50 12.98 10.25
CA GLY A 24 -4.40 14.38 10.68
C GLY A 24 -5.26 15.35 9.84
N ASN A 25 -4.68 16.48 9.46
CA ASN A 25 -5.31 17.50 8.61
C ASN A 25 -4.97 17.36 7.12
N SER A 26 -4.25 16.31 6.71
CA SER A 26 -3.91 16.11 5.30
C SER A 26 -5.16 15.80 4.47
N ARG A 27 -5.55 16.77 3.63
CA ARG A 27 -6.69 16.63 2.72
C ARG A 27 -6.43 15.55 1.68
N GLU A 28 -5.23 15.54 1.09
CA GLU A 28 -4.84 14.60 0.06
C GLU A 28 -4.81 13.16 0.58
N ALA A 29 -4.26 12.93 1.78
CA ALA A 29 -4.25 11.61 2.40
C ALA A 29 -5.69 11.09 2.66
N LYS A 30 -6.60 11.99 3.07
CA LYS A 30 -8.03 11.67 3.19
C LYS A 30 -8.64 11.39 1.81
N GLU A 31 -8.37 12.17 0.79
CA GLU A 31 -8.94 11.90 -0.54
C GLU A 31 -8.41 10.58 -1.12
N ASN A 32 -7.12 10.31 -1.01
CA ASN A 32 -6.47 9.11 -1.55
C ASN A 32 -6.89 7.81 -0.85
N THR A 33 -7.08 7.83 0.48
CA THR A 33 -7.70 6.69 1.17
C THR A 33 -9.17 6.48 0.77
N LEU A 34 -9.90 7.53 0.38
CA LEU A 34 -11.26 7.37 -0.14
C LEU A 34 -11.24 6.73 -1.53
N THR A 35 -10.32 7.18 -2.38
CA THR A 35 -10.08 6.62 -3.70
C THR A 35 -9.77 5.13 -3.62
N ALA A 36 -8.90 4.73 -2.67
CA ALA A 36 -8.61 3.33 -2.40
C ALA A 36 -9.87 2.54 -2.05
N PHE A 37 -10.73 3.07 -1.17
CA PHE A 37 -11.97 2.39 -0.78
C PHE A 37 -12.98 2.30 -1.94
N ASN A 38 -13.05 3.32 -2.80
CA ASN A 38 -13.90 3.27 -3.98
C ASN A 38 -13.41 2.22 -4.98
N TYR A 39 -12.10 2.16 -5.22
CA TYR A 39 -11.51 1.11 -6.04
C TYR A 39 -11.74 -0.28 -5.43
N PHE A 40 -11.57 -0.42 -4.11
CA PHE A 40 -11.84 -1.64 -3.36
C PHE A 40 -13.27 -2.14 -3.53
N LYS A 41 -14.27 -1.26 -3.40
CA LYS A 41 -15.68 -1.61 -3.63
C LYS A 41 -15.95 -2.12 -5.04
N ALA A 42 -15.32 -1.51 -6.05
CA ALA A 42 -15.52 -1.88 -7.44
C ALA A 42 -14.82 -3.19 -7.81
N ASN A 43 -13.60 -3.43 -7.29
CA ASN A 43 -12.71 -4.47 -7.81
C ASN A 43 -12.41 -5.61 -6.84
N SER A 44 -12.76 -5.53 -5.55
CA SER A 44 -12.41 -6.58 -4.56
C SER A 44 -12.86 -7.99 -4.93
N ARG A 45 -13.92 -8.15 -5.73
CA ARG A 45 -14.38 -9.46 -6.21
C ARG A 45 -13.39 -10.14 -7.17
N SER A 46 -12.55 -9.39 -7.90
CA SER A 46 -11.48 -9.95 -8.73
C SER A 46 -10.33 -10.51 -7.88
N ILE A 47 -10.14 -9.99 -6.66
CA ILE A 47 -9.18 -10.50 -5.68
C ILE A 47 -9.71 -11.78 -5.02
N SER A 48 -10.92 -11.72 -4.48
CA SER A 48 -11.58 -12.88 -3.86
C SER A 48 -13.09 -12.71 -3.79
N GLY A 49 -13.80 -13.78 -4.15
CA GLY A 49 -15.25 -13.89 -4.00
C GLY A 49 -15.73 -13.87 -2.54
N SER A 50 -14.85 -14.04 -1.55
CA SER A 50 -15.22 -13.98 -0.13
C SER A 50 -15.34 -12.55 0.42
N ILE A 51 -14.78 -11.56 -0.27
CA ILE A 51 -14.77 -10.17 0.21
C ILE A 51 -16.19 -9.60 0.15
N SER A 52 -16.65 -9.03 1.27
CA SER A 52 -17.93 -8.34 1.36
C SER A 52 -17.72 -6.88 1.72
N THR A 53 -18.17 -5.99 0.85
CA THR A 53 -18.16 -4.53 1.08
C THR A 53 -19.51 -3.99 1.52
N LYS A 54 -20.51 -4.86 1.73
CA LYS A 54 -21.88 -4.49 2.11
C LYS A 54 -22.23 -4.88 3.55
N THR A 55 -21.62 -5.95 4.06
CA THR A 55 -21.92 -6.51 5.38
C THR A 55 -20.75 -6.40 6.35
N LYS A 56 -19.68 -5.71 5.94
CA LYS A 56 -18.47 -5.49 6.73
C LYS A 56 -18.10 -4.02 6.70
N ASP A 57 -17.69 -3.52 7.85
CA ASP A 57 -17.13 -2.19 7.99
C ASP A 57 -15.60 -2.31 8.05
N TYR A 58 -14.92 -1.36 7.43
CA TYR A 58 -13.47 -1.32 7.29
C TYR A 58 -12.93 -0.12 8.06
N LEU A 59 -12.17 -0.39 9.11
CA LEU A 59 -11.56 0.63 9.97
C LEU A 59 -10.06 0.67 9.66
N LEU A 60 -9.62 1.75 9.03
CA LEU A 60 -8.23 1.93 8.61
C LEU A 60 -7.54 3.02 9.43
N TYR A 61 -6.42 2.69 10.04
CA TYR A 61 -5.59 3.65 10.76
C TYR A 61 -4.23 3.79 10.06
N VAL A 62 -3.78 5.02 9.87
CA VAL A 62 -2.46 5.30 9.31
C VAL A 62 -1.62 6.04 10.34
N GLN A 63 -0.45 5.49 10.63
CA GLN A 63 0.53 6.09 11.53
C GLN A 63 1.77 6.50 10.74
N ASP A 64 2.16 7.76 10.86
CA ASP A 64 3.50 8.21 10.50
C ASP A 64 4.46 7.76 11.62
N ILE A 65 5.35 6.82 11.30
CA ILE A 65 6.25 6.24 12.30
C ILE A 65 7.52 7.07 12.52
N GLN A 66 7.77 8.08 11.67
CA GLN A 66 8.94 8.95 11.73
C GLN A 66 8.61 10.38 12.13
N GLY A 67 7.32 10.75 12.19
CA GLY A 67 6.86 12.06 12.65
C GLY A 67 7.17 13.21 11.67
N ILE A 68 7.30 12.90 10.38
CA ILE A 68 7.64 13.87 9.33
C ILE A 68 6.42 14.52 8.66
N GLY A 69 5.22 14.06 8.97
CA GLY A 69 3.95 14.48 8.34
C GLY A 69 3.36 13.39 7.43
N MET A 70 2.07 13.52 7.12
CA MET A 70 1.33 12.48 6.38
C MET A 70 1.58 12.53 4.87
N THR A 71 1.82 11.37 4.25
CA THR A 71 1.98 11.23 2.80
C THR A 71 0.64 11.22 2.04
N PRO A 72 0.58 11.77 0.81
CA PRO A 72 -0.55 11.55 -0.08
C PRO A 72 -0.52 10.15 -0.72
N GLU A 73 0.63 9.47 -0.79
CA GLU A 73 0.82 8.22 -1.54
C GLU A 73 0.31 6.97 -0.80
N LEU A 74 -0.97 6.97 -0.41
CA LEU A 74 -1.58 5.91 0.40
C LEU A 74 -2.51 4.98 -0.39
N THR A 75 -2.88 5.33 -1.63
CA THR A 75 -4.01 4.68 -2.33
C THR A 75 -3.81 3.18 -2.49
N LEU A 76 -2.62 2.76 -2.96
CA LEU A 76 -2.32 1.35 -3.18
C LEU A 76 -2.21 0.57 -1.86
N THR A 77 -1.45 1.09 -0.90
CA THR A 77 -1.22 0.40 0.39
C THR A 77 -2.52 0.28 1.19
N ALA A 78 -3.39 1.29 1.14
CA ALA A 78 -4.72 1.22 1.74
C ALA A 78 -5.60 0.15 1.06
N PHE A 79 -5.55 0.03 -0.27
CA PHE A 79 -6.23 -1.05 -1.00
C PHE A 79 -5.74 -2.43 -0.57
N ILE A 80 -4.42 -2.64 -0.49
CA ILE A 80 -3.82 -3.89 -0.02
C ILE A 80 -4.25 -4.19 1.42
N ALA A 81 -4.24 -3.19 2.30
CA ALA A 81 -4.62 -3.35 3.70
C ALA A 81 -6.10 -3.78 3.87
N MET A 82 -7.01 -3.19 3.09
CA MET A 82 -8.42 -3.61 3.10
C MET A 82 -8.62 -5.02 2.53
N CYS A 83 -7.90 -5.39 1.46
CA CYS A 83 -7.91 -6.75 0.93
C CYS A 83 -7.37 -7.77 1.94
N SER A 84 -6.25 -7.44 2.59
CA SER A 84 -5.62 -8.22 3.65
C SER A 84 -6.59 -8.48 4.80
N GLY A 85 -7.18 -7.41 5.35
CA GLY A 85 -8.16 -7.50 6.43
C GLY A 85 -9.43 -8.27 6.03
N ALA A 86 -9.95 -8.05 4.82
CA ALA A 86 -11.14 -8.74 4.33
C ALA A 86 -10.95 -10.25 4.20
N MET A 87 -9.74 -10.68 3.86
CA MET A 87 -9.39 -12.09 3.67
C MET A 87 -8.81 -12.75 4.93
N GLY A 88 -8.52 -11.97 5.99
CA GLY A 88 -7.81 -12.46 7.17
C GLY A 88 -6.41 -12.97 6.85
N LYS A 89 -5.76 -12.43 5.83
CA LYS A 89 -4.42 -12.85 5.38
C LYS A 89 -3.41 -11.73 5.64
N PRO A 90 -2.41 -11.92 6.50
CA PRO A 90 -1.41 -10.88 6.76
C PRO A 90 -0.48 -10.68 5.56
N PRO A 91 0.05 -9.47 5.33
CA PRO A 91 1.10 -9.26 4.36
C PRO A 91 2.40 -9.96 4.78
N GLN A 92 3.30 -10.17 3.81
CA GLN A 92 4.61 -10.74 4.08
C GLN A 92 5.39 -9.90 5.10
N SER A 93 6.06 -10.56 6.04
CA SER A 93 6.89 -9.88 7.04
C SER A 93 8.05 -9.12 6.41
N GLN A 94 8.41 -7.98 7.02
CA GLN A 94 9.48 -7.07 6.56
C GLN A 94 9.31 -6.55 5.13
N LEU A 95 8.07 -6.51 4.64
CA LEU A 95 7.69 -5.95 3.35
C LEU A 95 7.37 -4.46 3.44
N VAL A 96 7.95 -3.67 2.53
CA VAL A 96 7.48 -2.32 2.22
C VAL A 96 6.79 -2.35 0.86
N VAL A 97 5.60 -1.75 0.78
CA VAL A 97 4.89 -1.50 -0.47
C VAL A 97 5.21 -0.07 -0.90
N LEU A 98 5.76 0.08 -2.10
CA LEU A 98 6.02 1.38 -2.70
C LEU A 98 5.07 1.61 -3.87
N GLY A 99 4.78 2.88 -4.14
CA GLY A 99 3.93 3.31 -5.23
C GLY A 99 2.49 3.57 -4.80
N SER A 100 1.70 4.03 -5.76
CA SER A 100 0.33 4.49 -5.56
C SER A 100 -0.48 4.18 -6.79
N MET A 101 -1.78 4.46 -6.73
CA MET A 101 -2.67 4.21 -7.85
C MET A 101 -3.74 5.29 -8.00
N SER A 102 -4.23 5.45 -9.23
CA SER A 102 -5.40 6.28 -9.55
C SER A 102 -6.71 5.54 -9.24
N LEU A 103 -7.84 6.27 -9.30
CA LEU A 103 -9.17 5.66 -9.21
C LEU A 103 -9.42 4.62 -10.33
N GLY A 104 -8.76 4.75 -11.47
CA GLY A 104 -8.86 3.81 -12.58
C GLY A 104 -7.93 2.59 -12.45
N GLY A 105 -7.15 2.50 -11.37
CA GLY A 105 -6.17 1.42 -11.18
C GLY A 105 -4.86 1.62 -11.93
N THR A 106 -4.61 2.81 -12.50
CA THR A 106 -3.32 3.15 -13.10
C THR A 106 -2.27 3.21 -11.99
N ILE A 107 -1.14 2.54 -12.18
CA ILE A 107 -0.05 2.51 -11.21
C ILE A 107 0.87 3.72 -11.41
N ASN A 108 1.08 4.46 -10.33
CA ASN A 108 1.99 5.60 -10.31
C ASN A 108 3.42 5.13 -10.01
N LYS A 109 4.37 5.77 -10.69
CA LYS A 109 5.80 5.58 -10.45
C LYS A 109 6.21 6.13 -9.08
N VAL A 110 7.23 5.54 -8.48
CA VAL A 110 7.86 6.02 -7.24
C VAL A 110 8.88 7.11 -7.59
N GLU A 111 8.76 8.26 -6.95
CA GLU A 111 9.73 9.34 -7.08
C GLU A 111 10.96 9.10 -6.20
N GLU A 112 12.11 9.64 -6.62
CA GLU A 112 13.38 9.58 -5.87
C GLU A 112 13.73 8.15 -5.40
N LEU A 113 13.68 7.17 -6.30
CA LEU A 113 13.76 5.73 -5.94
C LEU A 113 14.96 5.39 -5.05
N ALA A 114 16.15 5.93 -5.34
CA ALA A 114 17.34 5.70 -4.52
C ALA A 114 17.16 6.19 -3.07
N ASN A 115 16.63 7.41 -2.90
CA ASN A 115 16.36 7.98 -1.57
C ASN A 115 15.24 7.19 -0.85
N THR A 116 14.20 6.78 -1.60
CA THR A 116 13.11 5.96 -1.06
C THR A 116 13.61 4.62 -0.55
N LEU A 117 14.46 3.93 -1.32
CA LEU A 117 15.05 2.66 -0.90
C LEU A 117 16.01 2.84 0.30
N GLN A 118 16.72 3.96 0.38
CA GLN A 118 17.55 4.24 1.56
C GLN A 118 16.68 4.34 2.82
N VAL A 119 15.57 5.08 2.77
CA VAL A 119 14.63 5.19 3.90
C VAL A 119 14.02 3.82 4.25
N CYS A 120 13.73 2.98 3.26
CA CYS A 120 13.26 1.61 3.51
C CYS A 120 14.30 0.77 4.25
N PHE A 121 15.58 0.88 3.86
CA PHE A 121 16.68 0.15 4.48
C PHE A 121 16.87 0.58 5.94
N ASP A 122 16.89 1.89 6.18
CA ASP A 122 17.05 2.48 7.52
C ASP A 122 15.89 2.08 8.46
N ALA A 123 14.70 1.85 7.90
CA ALA A 123 13.53 1.34 8.63
C ALA A 123 13.51 -0.19 8.81
N GLY A 124 14.54 -0.90 8.34
CA GLY A 124 14.68 -2.35 8.53
C GLY A 124 13.87 -3.22 7.56
N ALA A 125 13.44 -2.67 6.43
CA ALA A 125 12.80 -3.45 5.37
C ALA A 125 13.79 -4.44 4.73
N LYS A 126 13.31 -5.64 4.41
CA LYS A 126 14.08 -6.65 3.66
C LYS A 126 13.44 -7.02 2.34
N LYS A 127 12.13 -6.81 2.20
CA LYS A 127 11.37 -7.03 0.98
C LYS A 127 10.78 -5.71 0.52
N VAL A 128 10.83 -5.45 -0.77
CA VAL A 128 10.23 -4.27 -1.37
C VAL A 128 9.34 -4.70 -2.53
N LEU A 129 8.07 -4.30 -2.49
CA LEU A 129 7.14 -4.44 -3.59
C LEU A 129 7.11 -3.13 -4.37
N LEU A 130 7.63 -3.16 -5.61
CA LEU A 130 7.88 -1.98 -6.45
C LEU A 130 7.05 -2.01 -7.74
N PRO A 131 6.48 -0.89 -8.20
CA PRO A 131 5.77 -0.87 -9.46
C PRO A 131 6.74 -1.02 -10.63
N MET A 132 6.34 -1.78 -11.65
CA MET A 132 7.10 -1.90 -12.91
C MET A 132 7.32 -0.55 -13.59
N ALA A 133 6.44 0.43 -13.38
CA ALA A 133 6.63 1.81 -13.85
C ALA A 133 7.90 2.50 -13.27
N SER A 134 8.46 1.99 -12.17
CA SER A 134 9.71 2.49 -11.59
C SER A 134 10.95 1.71 -12.04
N ALA A 135 10.80 0.69 -12.89
CA ALA A 135 11.92 -0.14 -13.32
C ALA A 135 13.02 0.65 -14.05
N THR A 136 12.67 1.73 -14.75
CA THR A 136 13.63 2.60 -15.43
C THR A 136 14.59 3.32 -14.48
N ASP A 137 14.19 3.50 -13.23
CA ASP A 137 14.96 4.25 -12.24
C ASP A 137 15.87 3.33 -11.41
N ILE A 138 15.78 2.01 -11.59
CA ILE A 138 16.64 1.05 -10.89
C ILE A 138 18.12 1.36 -11.14
N ALA A 139 18.48 1.79 -12.35
CA ALA A 139 19.85 2.14 -12.70
C ALA A 139 20.40 3.35 -11.90
N THR A 140 19.52 4.13 -11.26
CA THR A 140 19.91 5.25 -10.38
C THR A 140 20.24 4.80 -8.95
N VAL A 141 19.86 3.57 -8.58
CA VAL A 141 20.04 3.02 -7.23
C VAL A 141 21.43 2.39 -7.12
N PRO A 142 22.22 2.72 -6.07
CA PRO A 142 23.47 2.02 -5.80
C PRO A 142 23.27 0.51 -5.68
N SER A 143 24.11 -0.28 -6.36
CA SER A 143 24.00 -1.74 -6.37
C SER A 143 24.07 -2.37 -4.98
N GLU A 144 24.90 -1.82 -4.10
CA GLU A 144 25.04 -2.27 -2.71
C GLU A 144 23.75 -2.11 -1.90
N LEU A 145 23.01 -1.02 -2.13
CA LEU A 145 21.71 -0.77 -1.51
C LEU A 145 20.64 -1.68 -2.12
N PHE A 146 20.59 -1.77 -3.45
CA PHE A 146 19.63 -2.63 -4.16
C PHE A 146 19.75 -4.09 -3.72
N ALA A 147 20.99 -4.58 -3.52
CA ALA A 147 21.27 -5.94 -3.07
C ALA A 147 20.85 -6.23 -1.61
N LYS A 148 20.47 -5.22 -0.81
CA LYS A 148 19.93 -5.43 0.55
C LYS A 148 18.50 -5.95 0.55
N PHE A 149 17.79 -5.83 -0.57
CA PHE A 149 16.37 -6.14 -0.66
C PHE A 149 16.09 -7.35 -1.54
N GLN A 150 15.10 -8.15 -1.11
CA GLN A 150 14.35 -8.99 -2.03
C GLN A 150 13.31 -8.12 -2.73
N MET A 151 13.53 -7.85 -4.02
CA MET A 151 12.61 -7.05 -4.83
C MET A 151 11.52 -7.95 -5.42
N ALA A 152 10.27 -7.51 -5.29
CA ALA A 152 9.13 -8.02 -6.04
C ALA A 152 8.54 -6.88 -6.87
N PHE A 153 8.10 -7.17 -8.08
CA PHE A 153 7.54 -6.16 -8.98
C PHE A 153 6.08 -6.39 -9.22
N TYR A 154 5.28 -5.34 -9.37
CA TYR A 154 3.87 -5.46 -9.75
C TYR A 154 3.48 -4.57 -10.92
N GLN A 155 2.44 -4.97 -11.65
CA GLN A 155 1.93 -4.24 -12.82
C GLN A 155 0.52 -3.66 -12.61
N SER A 156 -0.29 -4.27 -11.75
CA SER A 156 -1.64 -3.82 -11.43
C SER A 156 -1.87 -3.82 -9.91
N PRO A 157 -2.94 -3.15 -9.43
CA PRO A 157 -3.31 -3.19 -8.01
C PRO A 157 -3.58 -4.61 -7.51
N GLU A 158 -4.22 -5.45 -8.32
CA GLU A 158 -4.52 -6.84 -7.98
C GLU A 158 -3.26 -7.68 -7.81
N ASP A 159 -2.34 -7.57 -8.77
CA ASP A 159 -1.02 -8.22 -8.72
C ASP A 159 -0.24 -7.80 -7.47
N ALA A 160 -0.32 -6.52 -7.09
CA ALA A 160 0.27 -6.01 -5.87
C ALA A 160 -0.33 -6.67 -4.61
N VAL A 161 -1.64 -6.89 -4.56
CA VAL A 161 -2.30 -7.59 -3.44
C VAL A 161 -1.79 -9.03 -3.34
N PHE A 162 -1.79 -9.77 -4.44
CA PHE A 162 -1.35 -11.17 -4.46
C PHE A 162 0.09 -11.31 -3.97
N LYS A 163 1.01 -10.50 -4.52
CA LYS A 163 2.41 -10.47 -4.11
C LYS A 163 2.60 -10.00 -2.67
N ALA A 164 1.89 -8.97 -2.23
CA ALA A 164 1.98 -8.49 -0.85
C ALA A 164 1.56 -9.54 0.18
N LEU A 165 0.58 -10.38 -0.17
CA LEU A 165 0.05 -11.44 0.69
C LEU A 165 0.77 -12.79 0.52
N GLY A 166 1.75 -12.88 -0.38
CA GLY A 166 2.49 -14.11 -0.64
C GLY A 166 1.64 -15.22 -1.27
N VAL A 167 0.60 -14.83 -2.03
CA VAL A 167 -0.24 -15.74 -2.80
C VAL A 167 0.19 -15.57 -4.26
N GLU A 168 1.08 -16.43 -4.74
CA GLU A 168 1.43 -16.58 -6.16
C GLU A 168 0.84 -17.87 -6.72
#